data_AF-A0A532UMT8-F1
#
_entry.id   AF-A0A532UMT8-F1
#
_cell.length_a   1.000
_cell.length_b   1.000
_cell.length_c   1.000
_cell.angle_alpha   90.00
_cell.angle_beta   90.00
_cell.angle_gamma   90.00
#
_symmetry.space_group_name_H-M   'P 1'
#
loop_
_entity.id
_entity.type
_entity.pdbx_description
1 polymer ?
#
loop_
_entity_poly.entity_id
_entity_poly.type
_entity_poly.pdbx_seq_one_letter_code
_entity_poly.pdbx_strand_id
1 'polypeptide(L)'
;MTRSKLNLITDGLMLLCMAAIAGIALLIKFVLVPGYQRREIYGRNVELLFCGLGRHRWGTVHLYIGLILIALLVLHIVLHWASIVAIFCKVIPNPLTRKVVAVALILVTALLLAFPYFVRPKVLDGPPGSRGLRTCEAPQYQARIDSR
;
A
#
# COMPACT_ATOMS: atom_id res chain seq x y z
N MET A 1 16.63 -23.02 21.30
CA MET A 1 16.66 -21.54 21.24
C MET A 1 16.06 -20.98 22.52
N THR A 2 16.70 -20.02 23.19
CA THR A 2 16.12 -19.36 24.37
C THR A 2 15.02 -18.38 23.94
N ARG A 3 13.95 -18.23 24.74
CA ARG A 3 12.82 -17.33 24.41
C ARG A 3 13.29 -15.91 24.07
N SER A 4 14.27 -15.39 24.79
CA SER A 4 14.83 -14.05 24.53
C SER A 4 15.47 -13.91 23.15
N LYS A 5 16.09 -14.98 22.62
CA LYS A 5 16.65 -14.96 21.25
C LYS A 5 15.53 -14.93 20.21
N LEU A 6 14.44 -15.68 20.41
CA LEU A 6 13.29 -15.66 19.50
C LEU A 6 12.60 -14.30 19.49
N ASN A 7 12.45 -13.65 20.65
CA ASN A 7 11.88 -12.32 20.74
C ASN A 7 12.76 -11.30 20.00
N LEU A 8 14.07 -11.31 20.24
CA LEU A 8 15.00 -10.40 19.56
C LEU A 8 15.02 -10.59 18.04
N ILE A 9 14.96 -11.83 17.56
CA ILE A 9 14.87 -12.13 16.13
C ILE A 9 13.55 -11.62 15.55
N THR A 10 12.44 -11.86 16.24
CA THR A 10 11.10 -11.41 15.79
C THR A 10 11.05 -9.88 15.70
N ASP A 11 11.56 -9.19 16.71
CA ASP A 11 11.58 -7.73 16.76
C ASP A 11 12.51 -7.14 15.69
N GLY A 12 13.70 -7.74 15.51
CA GLY A 12 14.64 -7.34 14.46
C GLY A 12 14.06 -7.54 13.05
N LEU A 13 13.35 -8.65 12.82
CA LEU A 13 12.71 -8.94 11.55
C LEU A 13 11.54 -7.97 11.28
N MET A 14 10.72 -7.67 12.29
CA MET A 14 9.67 -6.64 12.17
C MET A 14 10.27 -5.28 11.84
N LEU A 15 11.36 -4.87 12.50
CA LEU A 15 12.03 -3.60 12.23
C LEU A 15 12.49 -3.51 10.77
N LEU A 16 13.10 -4.59 10.25
CA LEU A 16 13.54 -4.66 8.86
C LEU A 16 12.35 -4.59 7.89
N CYS A 17 11.27 -5.32 8.16
CA CYS A 17 10.05 -5.27 7.36
C CYS A 17 9.42 -3.87 7.35
N MET A 18 9.37 -3.19 8.51
CA MET A 18 8.88 -1.82 8.59
C MET A 18 9.73 -0.84 7.77
N ALA A 19 11.07 -0.95 7.88
CA ALA A 19 11.98 -0.13 7.09
C ALA A 19 11.81 -0.37 5.57
N ALA A 20 11.62 -1.63 5.16
CA ALA A 20 11.38 -1.99 3.76
C ALA A 20 10.06 -1.43 3.23
N ILE A 21 8.95 -1.59 3.96
CA ILE A 21 7.64 -1.06 3.58
C ILE A 21 7.67 0.47 3.46
N ALA A 22 8.29 1.15 4.44
CA ALA A 22 8.45 2.61 4.42
C ALA A 22 9.32 3.05 3.24
N GLY A 23 10.46 2.41 3.01
CA GLY A 23 11.34 2.69 1.88
C GLY A 23 10.63 2.52 0.53
N ILE A 24 9.87 1.42 0.35
CA ILE A 24 9.11 1.18 -0.88
C ILE A 24 7.98 2.20 -1.04
N ALA A 25 7.31 2.61 0.03
CA ALA A 25 6.28 3.65 -0.04
C ALA A 25 6.86 5.00 -0.51
N LEU A 26 8.02 5.39 0.04
CA LEU A 26 8.74 6.58 -0.39
C LEU A 26 9.21 6.46 -1.85
N LEU A 27 9.74 5.30 -2.23
CA LEU A 27 10.15 5.00 -3.61
C LEU A 27 8.98 5.16 -4.59
N ILE A 28 7.82 4.55 -4.28
CA ILE A 28 6.62 4.63 -5.12
C ILE A 28 6.09 6.06 -5.21
N LYS A 29 6.15 6.82 -4.11
CA LYS A 29 5.59 8.17 -4.05
C LYS A 29 6.48 9.21 -4.74
N PHE A 30 7.79 9.16 -4.52
CA PHE A 30 8.73 10.19 -4.95
C PHE A 30 9.53 9.83 -6.20
N VAL A 31 9.85 8.55 -6.41
CA VAL A 31 10.67 8.11 -7.55
C VAL A 31 9.79 7.59 -8.69
N LEU A 32 8.76 6.78 -8.39
CA LEU A 32 7.84 6.26 -9.41
C LEU A 32 6.60 7.16 -9.54
N VAL A 33 6.87 8.38 -9.98
CA VAL A 33 5.89 9.45 -10.20
C VAL A 33 4.72 8.97 -11.09
N PRO A 34 3.47 9.32 -10.76
CA PRO A 34 2.29 8.89 -11.53
C PRO A 34 2.30 9.40 -12.97
N GLY A 35 1.57 8.71 -13.85
CA GLY A 35 1.51 8.97 -15.30
C GLY A 35 1.25 10.43 -15.69
N TYR A 36 0.37 11.13 -14.98
CA TYR A 36 0.04 12.52 -15.29
C TYR A 36 1.22 13.48 -15.07
N GLN A 37 1.95 13.33 -13.95
CA GLN A 37 3.15 14.11 -13.66
C GLN A 37 4.34 13.73 -14.55
N ARG A 38 4.39 12.49 -15.07
CA ARG A 38 5.47 12.09 -15.99
C ARG A 38 5.51 12.92 -17.26
N ARG A 39 4.34 13.30 -17.79
CA ARG A 39 4.25 14.13 -19.00
C ARG A 39 4.72 15.56 -18.73
N GLU A 40 4.48 16.09 -17.54
CA GLU A 40 4.92 17.42 -17.12
C GLU A 40 6.42 17.47 -16.83
N ILE A 41 6.98 16.45 -16.17
CA ILE A 41 8.39 16.42 -15.77
C ILE A 41 9.31 16.01 -16.92
N TYR A 42 8.94 15.00 -17.70
CA TYR A 42 9.80 14.42 -18.74
C TYR A 42 9.39 14.78 -20.16
N GLY A 43 8.30 15.55 -20.35
CA GLY A 43 7.80 15.97 -21.67
C GLY A 43 7.30 14.85 -22.58
N ARG A 44 7.44 13.58 -22.16
CA ARG A 44 7.10 12.39 -22.93
C ARG A 44 6.62 11.26 -22.00
N ASN A 45 5.84 10.32 -22.53
CA ASN A 45 5.42 9.14 -21.79
C ASN A 45 6.62 8.19 -21.59
N VAL A 46 7.31 8.31 -20.45
CA VAL A 46 8.38 7.39 -20.04
C VAL A 46 7.87 6.38 -19.01
N GLU A 47 8.31 5.14 -19.10
CA GLU A 47 8.14 4.19 -18.00
C GLU A 47 9.27 4.37 -16.98
N LEU A 48 8.90 4.74 -15.74
CA LEU A 48 9.82 4.80 -14.62
C LEU A 48 9.95 3.38 -14.05
N LEU A 49 11.10 2.77 -14.31
CA LEU A 49 11.44 1.43 -13.86
C LEU A 49 12.52 1.56 -12.79
N PHE A 50 12.32 0.90 -11.65
CA PHE A 50 13.35 0.75 -10.62
C PHE A 50 13.63 -0.74 -10.44
N CYS A 51 14.89 -1.16 -10.60
CA CYS A 51 15.29 -2.58 -10.72
C CYS A 51 14.46 -3.36 -11.78
N GLY A 52 14.13 -2.72 -12.91
CA GLY A 52 13.31 -3.33 -13.96
C GLY A 52 11.83 -3.52 -13.59
N LEU A 53 11.40 -3.02 -12.43
CA LEU A 53 10.02 -3.11 -11.96
C LEU A 53 9.37 -1.73 -11.97
N GLY A 54 8.18 -1.65 -12.57
CA GLY A 54 7.34 -0.45 -12.52
C GLY A 54 6.58 -0.31 -11.20
N ARG A 55 5.87 0.80 -11.06
CA ARG A 55 5.11 1.18 -9.85
C ARG A 55 4.13 0.12 -9.38
N HIS A 56 3.45 -0.50 -10.33
CA HIS A 56 2.43 -1.50 -10.02
C HIS A 56 3.04 -2.73 -9.33
N ARG A 57 4.17 -3.23 -9.85
CA ARG A 57 4.85 -4.39 -9.29
C ARG A 57 5.47 -4.09 -7.92
N TRP A 58 6.06 -2.90 -7.74
CA TRP A 58 6.52 -2.45 -6.42
C TRP A 58 5.36 -2.33 -5.42
N GLY A 59 4.17 -1.92 -5.86
CA GLY A 59 2.96 -1.96 -5.05
C GLY A 59 2.57 -3.38 -4.62
N THR A 60 2.71 -4.37 -5.51
CA THR A 60 2.50 -5.79 -5.17
C THR A 60 3.52 -6.29 -4.15
N VAL A 61 4.81 -5.96 -4.31
CA VAL A 61 5.86 -6.31 -3.35
C VAL A 61 5.59 -5.67 -1.99
N HIS A 62 5.21 -4.39 -1.97
CA HIS A 62 4.83 -3.66 -0.76
C HIS A 62 3.69 -4.38 -0.02
N LEU A 63 2.68 -4.85 -0.74
CA LEU A 63 1.56 -5.60 -0.17
C LEU A 63 2.01 -6.92 0.46
N TYR A 64 2.84 -7.71 -0.22
CA TYR A 64 3.35 -8.98 0.34
C TYR A 64 4.20 -8.78 1.58
N ILE A 65 5.10 -7.78 1.59
CA ILE A 65 5.88 -7.46 2.79
C ILE A 65 4.96 -6.98 3.91
N GLY A 66 3.91 -6.22 3.58
CA GLY A 66 2.85 -5.84 4.52
C GLY A 66 2.16 -7.03 5.18
N LEU A 67 1.79 -8.06 4.40
CA LEU A 67 1.19 -9.29 4.93
C LEU A 67 2.15 -10.05 5.86
N ILE A 68 3.43 -10.13 5.50
CA ILE A 68 4.47 -10.74 6.34
C ILE A 68 4.61 -9.95 7.66
N LEU A 69 4.63 -8.61 7.59
CA LEU A 69 4.69 -7.77 8.78
C LEU A 69 3.47 -7.97 9.68
N ILE A 70 2.26 -8.10 9.14
CA ILE A 70 1.06 -8.42 9.93
C ILE A 70 1.21 -9.78 10.62
N ALA A 71 1.68 -10.81 9.92
CA ALA A 71 1.89 -12.13 10.51
C ALA A 71 2.93 -12.09 11.66
N LEU A 72 4.04 -11.38 11.45
CA LEU A 72 5.07 -11.17 12.49
C LEU A 72 4.55 -10.35 13.67
N LEU A 73 3.71 -9.35 13.42
CA LEU A 73 3.09 -8.55 14.47
C LEU A 73 2.16 -9.41 15.35
N VAL A 74 1.36 -10.30 14.75
CA VAL A 74 0.55 -11.27 15.50
C VAL A 74 1.44 -12.17 16.35
N LEU A 75 2.52 -12.72 15.77
CA LEU A 75 3.49 -13.54 16.50
C LEU A 75 4.11 -12.78 17.68
N HIS A 76 4.52 -11.53 17.46
CA HIS A 76 5.07 -10.65 18.50
C HIS A 76 4.07 -10.44 19.64
N ILE A 77 2.80 -10.13 19.35
CA ILE A 77 1.76 -9.96 20.38
C ILE A 77 1.59 -11.24 21.20
N VAL A 78 1.58 -12.41 20.56
CA VAL A 78 1.49 -13.71 21.26
C VAL A 78 2.70 -13.94 22.16
N LEU A 79 3.92 -13.65 21.67
CA LEU A 79 5.15 -13.79 22.46
C LEU A 79 5.19 -12.84 23.67
N HIS A 80 4.65 -11.64 23.52
CA HIS A 80 4.63 -10.60 24.56
C HIS A 80 3.33 -10.56 25.38
N TRP A 81 2.42 -11.51 25.20
CA TRP A 81 1.08 -11.51 25.78
C TRP A 81 1.07 -11.31 27.31
N ALA A 82 1.94 -12.02 28.03
CA ALA A 82 2.03 -11.90 29.49
C ALA A 82 2.44 -10.48 29.94
N SER A 83 3.40 -9.88 29.24
CA SER A 83 3.83 -8.50 29.51
C SER A 83 2.72 -7.50 29.19
N ILE A 84 1.99 -7.69 28.09
CA ILE A 84 0.85 -6.84 27.72
C ILE A 84 -0.23 -6.89 28.80
N VAL A 85 -0.63 -8.07 29.25
CA VAL A 85 -1.64 -8.23 30.31
C VAL A 85 -1.16 -7.61 31.63
N ALA A 86 0.11 -7.82 32.01
CA ALA A 86 0.67 -7.25 33.23
C ALA A 86 0.66 -5.70 33.20
N ILE A 87 1.08 -5.09 32.09
CA ILE A 87 1.06 -3.63 31.92
C ILE A 87 -0.39 -3.13 31.92
N PHE A 88 -1.29 -3.81 31.21
CA PHE A 88 -2.69 -3.40 31.10
C PHE A 88 -3.42 -3.44 32.44
N CYS A 89 -3.19 -4.48 33.26
CA CYS A 89 -3.72 -4.57 34.61
C CYS A 89 -3.11 -3.52 35.57
N LYS A 90 -1.84 -3.13 35.35
CA LYS A 90 -1.18 -2.11 36.17
C LYS A 90 -1.68 -0.71 35.85
N VAL A 91 -1.91 -0.40 34.57
CA VAL A 91 -2.36 0.93 34.11
C VAL A 91 -3.86 1.13 34.37
N ILE A 92 -4.68 0.08 34.21
CA ILE A 92 -6.13 0.14 34.41
C ILE A 92 -6.53 -0.83 35.53
N PRO A 93 -6.60 -0.37 36.79
CA PRO A 93 -6.93 -1.23 37.92
C PRO A 93 -8.41 -1.67 37.94
N ASN A 94 -9.33 -0.89 37.35
CA ASN A 94 -10.76 -1.21 37.34
C ASN A 94 -11.09 -2.29 36.26
N PRO A 95 -11.64 -3.45 36.64
CA PRO A 95 -11.94 -4.53 35.70
C PRO A 95 -13.06 -4.22 34.69
N LEU A 96 -14.00 -3.33 35.01
CA LEU A 96 -15.07 -2.91 34.08
C LEU A 96 -14.50 -2.01 32.98
N THR A 97 -13.75 -0.97 33.37
CA THR A 97 -13.06 -0.07 32.43
C THR A 97 -12.13 -0.87 31.51
N ARG A 98 -11.43 -1.86 32.06
CA ARG A 98 -10.55 -2.75 31.29
C ARG A 98 -11.28 -3.49 30.16
N LYS A 99 -12.46 -4.06 30.45
CA LYS A 99 -13.29 -4.75 29.44
C LYS A 99 -13.81 -3.76 28.40
N VAL A 100 -14.31 -2.60 28.83
CA VAL A 100 -14.81 -1.55 27.92
C VAL A 100 -13.72 -1.10 26.96
N VAL A 101 -12.53 -0.79 27.46
CA VAL A 101 -11.39 -0.36 26.62
C VAL A 101 -10.97 -1.45 25.64
N ALA A 102 -10.88 -2.71 26.09
CA ALA A 102 -10.53 -3.82 25.20
C ALA A 102 -11.57 -4.03 24.09
N VAL A 103 -12.86 -4.00 24.43
CA VAL A 103 -13.95 -4.13 23.45
C VAL A 103 -13.94 -2.95 22.47
N ALA A 104 -13.78 -1.72 22.97
CA ALA A 104 -13.69 -0.54 22.13
C ALA A 104 -12.52 -0.62 21.13
N LEU A 105 -11.34 -1.04 21.59
CA LEU A 105 -10.17 -1.24 20.71
C LEU A 105 -10.42 -2.30 19.63
N ILE A 106 -11.05 -3.41 19.99
CA ILE A 106 -11.39 -4.48 19.03
C ILE A 106 -12.40 -3.96 18.00
N LEU A 107 -13.45 -3.26 18.44
CA LEU A 107 -14.47 -2.70 17.55
C LEU A 107 -13.89 -1.66 16.59
N VAL A 108 -13.06 -0.74 17.08
CA VAL A 108 -12.40 0.27 16.25
C VAL A 108 -11.47 -0.40 15.23
N THR A 109 -10.69 -1.39 15.65
CA THR A 109 -9.79 -2.13 14.74
C THR A 109 -10.59 -2.86 13.65
N ALA A 110 -11.66 -3.56 14.04
CA ALA A 110 -12.53 -4.26 13.08
C ALA A 110 -13.20 -3.28 12.11
N LEU A 111 -13.67 -2.12 12.58
CA LEU A 111 -14.25 -1.07 11.75
C LEU A 111 -13.24 -0.55 10.72
N LEU A 112 -12.00 -0.25 11.14
CA LEU A 112 -10.95 0.22 10.23
C LEU A 112 -10.56 -0.82 9.17
N LEU A 113 -10.53 -2.10 9.54
CA LEU A 113 -10.26 -3.19 8.59
C LEU A 113 -11.44 -3.43 7.63
N ALA A 114 -12.67 -3.21 8.08
CA ALA A 114 -13.87 -3.37 7.27
C ALA A 114 -14.15 -2.15 6.37
N PHE A 115 -13.60 -0.97 6.70
CA PHE A 115 -13.80 0.28 5.97
C PHE A 115 -13.63 0.17 4.44
N PRO A 116 -12.59 -0.49 3.88
CA PRO A 116 -12.43 -0.64 2.44
C PRO A 116 -13.60 -1.34 1.74
N TYR A 117 -14.35 -2.20 2.45
CA TYR A 117 -15.52 -2.90 1.90
C TYR A 117 -16.77 -2.01 1.82
N PHE A 118 -16.83 -0.93 2.61
CA PHE A 118 -17.94 0.03 2.62
C PHE A 118 -17.73 1.19 1.65
N VAL A 119 -16.49 1.46 1.24
CA VAL A 119 -16.20 2.52 0.26
C VAL A 119 -16.55 2.04 -1.15
N ARG A 120 -17.68 2.49 -1.67
CA ARG A 120 -18.01 2.36 -3.09
C ARG A 120 -17.36 3.53 -3.85
N PRO A 121 -16.50 3.27 -4.86
CA PRO A 121 -15.92 4.36 -5.64
C PRO A 121 -17.02 5.07 -6.44
N LYS A 122 -17.05 6.40 -6.38
CA LYS A 122 -17.86 7.20 -7.31
C LYS A 122 -17.20 7.09 -8.69
N VAL A 123 -17.85 6.37 -9.60
CA VAL A 123 -17.46 6.35 -11.01
C VAL A 123 -17.99 7.64 -11.62
N LEU A 124 -17.12 8.63 -11.83
CA LEU A 124 -17.44 9.73 -12.73
C LEU A 124 -17.20 9.23 -14.14
N ASP A 125 -18.26 9.12 -14.93
CA ASP A 125 -18.12 9.00 -16.37
C ASP A 125 -17.47 10.30 -16.88
N GLY A 126 -16.29 10.17 -17.49
CA GLY A 126 -15.69 11.28 -18.23
C GLY A 126 -16.65 11.76 -19.32
N PRO A 127 -16.57 13.04 -19.73
CA PRO A 127 -17.45 13.61 -20.74
C PRO A 127 -17.54 12.68 -21.97
N PRO A 128 -18.75 12.44 -22.52
CA PRO A 128 -18.95 11.57 -23.67
C PRO A 128 -18.15 12.14 -24.85
N GLY A 129 -17.02 11.51 -25.17
CA GLY A 129 -16.13 11.98 -26.24
C GLY A 129 -14.66 11.56 -26.15
N SER A 130 -14.18 11.05 -25.02
CA SER A 130 -12.74 10.69 -24.86
C SER A 130 -12.42 9.19 -25.05
N ARG A 131 -13.40 8.39 -25.45
CA ARG A 131 -13.25 6.94 -25.68
C ARG A 131 -13.39 6.63 -27.18
N GLY A 132 -12.41 7.05 -28.00
CA GLY A 132 -12.51 6.81 -29.44
C GLY A 132 -11.43 7.37 -30.38
N LEU A 133 -10.36 8.03 -29.92
CA LEU A 133 -9.25 8.43 -30.81
C LEU A 133 -8.11 7.39 -30.78
N ARG A 134 -8.45 6.17 -31.19
CA ARG A 134 -7.50 5.18 -31.73
C ARG A 134 -8.23 4.37 -32.78
N THR A 135 -8.31 4.91 -33.99
CA THR A 135 -8.20 4.21 -35.29
C THR A 135 -8.69 5.16 -36.40
N CYS A 136 -7.95 5.17 -37.51
CA CYS A 136 -8.25 5.84 -38.78
C CYS A 136 -7.81 7.31 -38.91
N GLU A 137 -6.51 7.55 -39.16
CA GLU A 137 -6.10 8.39 -40.30
C GLU A 137 -4.58 8.32 -40.58
N ALA A 138 -4.23 7.46 -41.53
CA ALA A 138 -3.22 7.67 -42.59
C ALA A 138 -3.36 6.44 -43.51
N PRO A 139 -3.60 6.58 -44.83
CA PRO A 139 -2.82 7.47 -45.71
C PRO A 139 -3.60 8.10 -46.88
N GLN A 140 -3.64 9.43 -47.01
CA GLN A 140 -3.86 10.07 -48.31
C GLN A 140 -3.01 11.35 -48.45
N TYR A 141 -1.70 11.16 -48.61
CA TYR A 141 -0.78 12.18 -49.14
C TYR A 141 -0.12 11.71 -50.46
N GLN A 142 -0.79 10.84 -51.22
CA GLN A 142 -0.25 10.29 -52.48
C GLN A 142 -1.15 10.56 -53.70
N ALA A 143 -1.79 11.74 -53.78
CA ALA A 143 -2.60 12.10 -54.94
C ALA A 143 -2.58 13.61 -55.25
N ARG A 144 -1.40 14.23 -55.21
CA ARG A 144 -1.19 15.58 -55.75
C ARG A 144 0.27 15.76 -56.12
N ILE A 145 0.70 15.21 -57.26
CA ILE A 145 1.63 15.80 -58.25
C ILE A 145 1.65 14.80 -59.44
N ASP A 146 0.57 14.73 -60.22
CA ASP A 146 0.60 14.17 -61.60
C ASP A 146 -0.53 14.72 -62.47
N SER A 147 -0.93 15.98 -62.26
CA SER A 147 -2.01 16.60 -63.07
C SER A 147 -2.06 18.13 -63.00
N ARG A 148 -0.91 18.81 -63.10
CA ARG A 148 -0.83 20.19 -63.65
C ARG A 148 0.53 20.45 -64.26
#